data_AF-A0A2P5W7L6-F1
#
_entry.id   AF-A0A2P5W7L6-F1
#
_cell.length_a   1.000
_cell.length_b   1.000
_cell.length_c   1.000
_cell.angle_alpha   90.00
_cell.angle_beta   90.00
_cell.angle_gamma   90.00
#
_symmetry.space_group_name_H-M   'P 1'
#
loop_
_entity.id
_entity.type
_entity.pdbx_description
1 polymer ?
#
loop_
_entity_poly.entity_id
_entity_poly.type
_entity_poly.pdbx_seq_one_letter_code
_entity_poly.pdbx_strand_id
1 'polypeptide(L)'
;MSQHSSVAGASRPVKEAGFFTKIKNVACLKSSSSSDKGKGGKGKSKSSSNKVSHGFHLVEGQSGHKMEDYHVAEYRKRKNHTLGLFAIFDGHLGDRVPCYLKDNLFNNILEEPNFWKDPEAAIRSAYSSTDKFILDNSMQLGPGGSTAVTAIVIDGKDLWVANIGDSRAVVCERGSANQITVDHEPHAERRRIEKQGGFVTTLPGDVPRVNGQLAVARAFGDQSLKAHLSSEPDVRHVPIDSTIDFVILASDGLWKVSC
;
A
#
# COMPACT_ATOMS: atom_id res chain seq x y z
N MET A 1 -41.11 -56.68 10.61
CA MET A 1 -40.07 -56.19 9.68
C MET A 1 -40.42 -54.77 9.26
N SER A 2 -39.75 -53.77 9.83
CA SER A 2 -39.27 -52.58 9.14
C SER A 2 -38.63 -51.68 10.19
N GLN A 3 -37.32 -51.50 10.11
CA GLN A 3 -36.54 -50.61 10.97
C GLN A 3 -36.54 -49.22 10.34
N HIS A 4 -36.83 -48.18 11.11
CA HIS A 4 -36.45 -46.82 10.78
C HIS A 4 -35.58 -46.27 11.91
N SER A 5 -34.29 -46.24 11.65
CA SER A 5 -33.24 -45.57 12.41
C SER A 5 -33.28 -44.07 12.10
N SER A 6 -33.41 -43.22 13.12
CA SER A 6 -33.13 -41.78 13.01
C SER A 6 -31.84 -41.47 13.77
N VAL A 7 -30.85 -40.97 13.03
CA VAL A 7 -29.58 -40.46 13.57
C VAL A 7 -29.76 -38.97 13.81
N ALA A 8 -29.70 -38.54 15.07
CA ALA A 8 -29.65 -37.14 15.44
C ALA A 8 -28.24 -36.58 15.17
N GLY A 9 -28.07 -35.87 14.06
CA GLY A 9 -26.87 -35.08 13.78
C GLY A 9 -26.88 -33.78 14.58
N ALA A 10 -25.99 -33.64 15.55
CA ALA A 10 -25.74 -32.38 16.23
C ALA A 10 -24.93 -31.44 15.31
N SER A 11 -25.58 -30.43 14.74
CA SER A 11 -24.91 -29.33 14.04
C SER A 11 -24.24 -28.41 15.07
N ARG A 12 -22.91 -28.40 15.08
CA ARG A 12 -22.13 -27.39 15.82
C ARG A 12 -22.11 -26.09 15.02
N PRO A 13 -22.45 -24.93 15.60
CA PRO A 13 -22.29 -23.66 14.92
C PRO A 13 -20.79 -23.34 14.79
N VAL A 14 -20.35 -23.13 13.56
CA VAL A 14 -19.03 -22.58 13.25
C VAL A 14 -19.00 -21.15 13.80
N LYS A 15 -18.10 -20.90 14.75
CA LYS A 15 -17.86 -19.55 15.30
C LYS A 15 -17.17 -18.70 14.24
N GLU A 16 -17.96 -17.97 13.47
CA GLU A 16 -17.51 -16.87 12.61
C GLU A 16 -17.27 -15.60 13.44
N ALA A 17 -16.46 -15.73 14.49
CA ALA A 17 -16.18 -14.68 15.46
C ALA A 17 -14.67 -14.58 15.67
N GLY A 18 -14.00 -13.80 14.82
CA GLY A 18 -12.55 -13.62 14.94
C GLY A 18 -11.93 -12.47 14.16
N PHE A 19 -12.65 -11.78 13.26
CA PHE A 19 -12.04 -10.73 12.42
C PHE A 19 -12.58 -9.31 12.67
N PHE A 20 -13.80 -9.17 13.22
CA PHE A 20 -14.49 -7.87 13.27
C PHE A 20 -14.38 -7.07 14.58
N THR A 21 -13.66 -7.55 15.60
CA THR A 21 -13.70 -6.88 16.93
C THR A 21 -12.34 -6.46 17.46
N LYS A 22 -11.52 -5.77 16.65
CA LYS A 22 -10.33 -5.09 17.18
C LYS A 22 -9.82 -3.88 16.37
N ILE A 23 -10.71 -3.00 15.93
CA ILE A 23 -10.31 -1.65 15.51
C ILE A 23 -10.57 -0.69 16.69
N LYS A 24 -9.58 -0.52 17.56
CA LYS A 24 -9.55 0.55 18.57
C LYS A 24 -8.15 1.16 18.62
N ASN A 25 -7.91 2.10 17.73
CA ASN A 25 -7.28 3.42 17.97
C ASN A 25 -6.80 3.97 16.63
N VAL A 26 -7.64 4.76 15.97
CA VAL A 26 -7.24 5.56 14.81
C VAL A 26 -6.87 6.94 15.33
N ALA A 27 -5.58 7.28 15.31
CA ALA A 27 -5.09 8.61 15.67
C ALA A 27 -5.60 9.67 14.68
N CYS A 28 -5.65 9.35 13.39
CA CYS A 28 -6.06 10.28 12.33
C CYS A 28 -7.59 10.59 12.31
N LEU A 29 -8.44 9.81 13.01
CA LEU A 29 -9.89 10.09 13.14
C LEU A 29 -10.25 10.90 14.39
N LYS A 30 -9.33 11.03 15.35
CA LYS A 30 -9.53 11.77 16.60
C LYS A 30 -8.60 12.98 16.66
N SER A 31 -8.86 13.99 15.84
CA SER A 31 -8.28 15.31 16.11
C SER A 31 -9.22 16.43 15.72
N SER A 32 -9.95 16.94 16.71
CA SER A 32 -10.04 18.38 16.90
C SER A 32 -8.60 18.91 17.09
N SER A 33 -8.13 19.69 16.12
CA SER A 33 -7.00 20.64 16.23
C SER A 33 -5.81 20.22 17.10
N SER A 34 -4.91 19.41 16.55
CA SER A 34 -3.48 19.51 16.88
C SER A 34 -2.68 19.36 15.60
N SER A 35 -2.40 20.51 14.99
CA SER A 35 -1.60 20.65 13.79
C SER A 35 -0.17 20.20 14.03
N ASP A 36 0.17 18.98 13.64
CA ASP A 36 1.54 18.69 13.23
C ASP A 36 1.68 19.28 11.82
N LYS A 37 2.28 20.47 11.76
CA LYS A 37 2.47 21.20 10.51
C LYS A 37 3.50 20.42 9.70
N GLY A 38 3.05 19.67 8.70
CA GLY A 38 3.88 19.04 7.69
C GLY A 38 4.79 20.06 7.03
N LYS A 39 6.00 20.20 7.56
CA LYS A 39 7.14 20.79 6.87
C LYS A 39 8.09 19.63 6.57
N GLY A 40 8.63 19.60 5.35
CA GLY A 40 9.52 18.55 4.86
C GLY A 40 10.44 17.96 5.92
N GLY A 41 10.50 16.62 5.97
CA GLY A 41 11.24 15.87 6.98
C GLY A 41 12.45 15.18 6.39
N LYS A 42 13.53 15.08 7.17
CA LYS A 42 14.69 14.23 6.86
C LYS A 42 15.00 13.37 8.07
N GLY A 43 15.20 12.08 7.84
CA GLY A 43 15.56 11.14 8.91
C GLY A 43 16.55 10.09 8.44
N LYS A 44 17.34 9.59 9.39
CA LYS A 44 18.23 8.44 9.21
C LYS A 44 18.16 7.59 10.46
N SER A 45 18.07 6.27 10.30
CA SER A 45 18.12 5.34 11.42
C SER A 45 18.93 4.10 11.05
N LYS A 46 19.61 3.56 12.06
CA LYS A 46 20.40 2.33 11.99
C LYS A 46 19.98 1.46 13.18
N SER A 47 19.51 0.25 12.91
CA SER A 47 19.28 -0.75 13.97
C SER A 47 20.62 -1.36 14.36
N SER A 48 20.94 -1.36 15.66
CA SER A 48 22.22 -1.84 16.20
C SER A 48 22.49 -3.34 15.96
N SER A 49 21.49 -4.12 15.54
CA SER A 49 21.60 -5.56 15.29
C SER A 49 21.63 -5.98 13.81
N ASN A 50 21.44 -5.06 12.84
CA ASN A 50 21.23 -5.43 11.43
C ASN A 50 22.26 -4.81 10.46
N LYS A 51 22.52 -5.52 9.35
CA LYS A 51 23.38 -5.11 8.22
C LYS A 51 22.78 -4.04 7.29
N VAL A 52 21.54 -3.60 7.53
CA VAL A 52 20.81 -2.68 6.64
C VAL A 52 20.56 -1.36 7.38
N SER A 53 20.80 -0.24 6.70
CA SER A 53 20.49 1.12 7.18
C SER A 53 19.52 1.81 6.24
N HIS A 54 18.73 2.77 6.74
CA HIS A 54 17.83 3.54 5.89
C HIS A 54 17.91 5.04 6.17
N GLY A 55 17.40 5.81 5.22
CA GLY A 55 17.13 7.23 5.34
C GLY A 55 15.97 7.63 4.45
N PHE A 56 15.34 8.75 4.75
CA PHE A 56 14.23 9.28 3.97
C PHE A 56 14.32 10.80 3.89
N HIS A 57 13.67 11.34 2.86
CA HIS A 57 13.51 12.77 2.69
C HIS A 57 12.17 13.07 2.01
N LEU A 58 11.37 13.95 2.61
CA LEU A 58 10.13 14.45 2.03
C LEU A 58 10.30 15.94 1.74
N VAL A 59 9.94 16.34 0.54
CA VAL A 59 10.01 17.73 0.07
C VAL A 59 8.64 18.09 -0.51
N GLU A 60 8.04 19.16 0.00
CA GLU A 60 6.82 19.70 -0.58
C GLU A 60 7.15 20.37 -1.92
N GLY A 61 6.48 19.94 -2.98
CA GLY A 61 6.66 20.45 -4.32
C GLY A 61 6.01 21.83 -4.55
N GLN A 62 5.99 22.28 -5.80
CA GLN A 62 5.38 23.56 -6.20
C GLN A 62 3.89 23.42 -6.60
N SER A 63 3.24 22.31 -6.25
CA SER A 63 1.92 21.90 -6.75
C SER A 63 0.75 22.76 -6.24
N GLY A 64 0.99 23.76 -5.39
CA GLY A 64 -0.02 24.72 -4.93
C GLY A 64 -1.08 24.15 -3.96
N HIS A 65 -1.03 22.85 -3.65
CA HIS A 65 -1.77 22.19 -2.57
C HIS A 65 -0.83 21.82 -1.42
N LYS A 66 -1.41 21.42 -0.28
CA LYS A 66 -0.64 20.94 0.89
C LYS A 66 0.05 19.62 0.56
N MET A 67 1.12 19.29 1.27
CA MET A 67 1.75 17.95 1.25
C MET A 67 0.71 16.82 1.43
N GLU A 68 0.56 15.97 0.41
CA GLU A 68 -0.32 14.80 0.43
C GLU A 68 0.46 13.48 0.55
N ASP A 69 1.78 13.45 0.30
CA ASP A 69 2.58 12.24 0.46
C ASP A 69 2.89 11.93 1.93
N TYR A 70 2.84 10.64 2.25
CA TYR A 70 3.30 10.09 3.52
C TYR A 70 4.33 8.98 3.28
N HIS A 71 5.09 8.67 4.33
CA HIS A 71 6.02 7.55 4.29
C HIS A 71 6.02 6.80 5.61
N VAL A 72 6.55 5.58 5.57
CA VAL A 72 6.95 4.81 6.73
C VAL A 72 8.42 4.42 6.54
N ALA A 73 9.21 4.54 7.61
CA ALA A 73 10.60 4.10 7.62
C ALA A 73 10.98 3.72 9.05
N GLU A 74 10.74 2.47 9.43
CA GLU A 74 10.98 1.99 10.78
C GLU A 74 11.46 0.53 10.84
N TYR A 75 12.02 0.16 11.98
CA TYR A 75 12.29 -1.24 12.31
C TYR A 75 11.36 -1.69 13.43
N ARG A 76 10.90 -2.94 13.34
CA ARG A 76 10.00 -3.55 14.32
C ARG A 76 10.42 -4.99 14.61
N LYS A 77 10.43 -5.38 15.89
CA LYS A 77 10.62 -6.79 16.28
C LYS A 77 9.26 -7.46 16.44
N ARG A 78 9.07 -8.64 15.83
CA ARG A 78 7.83 -9.42 15.93
C ARG A 78 8.13 -10.92 15.82
N LYS A 79 7.64 -11.72 16.78
CA LYS A 79 7.83 -13.20 16.82
C LYS A 79 9.29 -13.64 16.56
N ASN A 80 10.26 -12.99 17.21
CA ASN A 80 11.71 -13.21 17.05
C ASN A 80 12.31 -12.79 15.70
N HIS A 81 11.53 -12.23 14.78
CA HIS A 81 12.02 -11.64 13.55
C HIS A 81 12.24 -10.14 13.72
N THR A 82 13.24 -9.61 13.02
CA THR A 82 13.43 -8.17 12.85
C THR A 82 12.92 -7.76 11.48
N LEU A 83 11.93 -6.88 11.48
CA LEU A 83 11.27 -6.36 10.28
C LEU A 83 11.76 -4.94 10.01
N GLY A 84 12.14 -4.65 8.77
CA GLY A 84 12.24 -3.29 8.24
C GLY A 84 10.99 -2.97 7.45
N LEU A 85 10.28 -1.90 7.79
CA LEU A 85 9.02 -1.51 7.17
C LEU A 85 9.21 -0.15 6.49
N PHE A 86 9.03 -0.12 5.17
CA PHE A 86 9.26 1.07 4.36
C PHE A 86 8.12 1.26 3.38
N ALA A 87 7.58 2.47 3.28
CA ALA A 87 6.55 2.76 2.31
C ALA A 87 6.58 4.21 1.85
N ILE A 88 6.09 4.45 0.63
CA ILE A 88 5.66 5.76 0.14
C ILE A 88 4.19 5.65 -0.22
N PHE A 89 3.42 6.63 0.22
CA PHE A 89 2.00 6.81 -0.08
C PHE A 89 1.87 8.17 -0.75
N ASP A 90 1.66 8.18 -2.05
CA ASP A 90 1.42 9.40 -2.82
C ASP A 90 -0.08 9.66 -2.86
N GLY A 91 -0.52 10.71 -2.17
CA GLY A 91 -1.92 11.05 -1.99
C GLY A 91 -2.43 11.99 -3.07
N HIS A 92 -3.73 11.90 -3.36
CA HIS A 92 -4.41 12.83 -4.25
C HIS A 92 -5.83 13.15 -3.77
N LEU A 93 -6.26 14.40 -3.96
CA LEU A 93 -7.57 14.92 -3.55
C LEU A 93 -7.82 14.78 -2.03
N GLY A 94 -6.77 14.97 -1.23
CA GLY A 94 -6.77 14.93 0.23
C GLY A 94 -5.68 14.03 0.83
N ASP A 95 -5.28 14.35 2.06
CA ASP A 95 -4.18 13.71 2.80
C ASP A 95 -4.65 12.60 3.78
N ARG A 96 -5.96 12.43 3.94
CA ARG A 96 -6.53 11.51 4.95
C ARG A 96 -6.38 10.03 4.59
N VAL A 97 -6.51 9.67 3.32
CA VAL A 97 -6.26 8.30 2.85
C VAL A 97 -4.79 7.90 3.05
N PRO A 98 -3.78 8.65 2.55
CA PRO A 98 -2.39 8.31 2.79
C PRO A 98 -1.99 8.41 4.28
N CYS A 99 -2.59 9.33 5.07
CA CYS A 99 -2.45 9.34 6.55
C CYS A 99 -2.91 8.01 7.16
N TYR A 100 -4.09 7.53 6.78
CA TYR A 100 -4.62 6.26 7.27
C TYR A 100 -3.73 5.08 6.88
N LEU A 101 -3.23 5.05 5.64
CA LEU A 101 -2.33 3.99 5.17
C LEU A 101 -1.03 3.94 5.98
N LYS A 102 -0.40 5.10 6.24
CA LYS A 102 0.80 5.21 7.09
C LYS A 102 0.61 4.54 8.45
N ASP A 103 -0.54 4.78 9.08
CA ASP A 103 -0.79 4.30 10.45
C ASP A 103 -1.23 2.83 10.50
N ASN A 104 -1.84 2.30 9.44
CA ASN A 104 -2.60 1.04 9.51
C ASN A 104 -2.13 -0.06 8.56
N LEU A 105 -1.63 0.26 7.35
CA LEU A 105 -1.42 -0.76 6.31
C LEU A 105 -0.44 -1.86 6.74
N PHE A 106 0.69 -1.50 7.35
CA PHE A 106 1.63 -2.51 7.86
C PHE A 106 1.07 -3.34 9.00
N ASN A 107 0.24 -2.74 9.88
CA ASN A 107 -0.40 -3.50 10.95
C ASN A 107 -1.34 -4.54 10.35
N ASN A 108 -2.16 -4.15 9.39
CA ASN A 108 -3.08 -5.02 8.68
C ASN A 108 -2.32 -6.18 8.01
N ILE A 109 -1.23 -5.89 7.26
CA ILE A 109 -0.39 -6.92 6.62
C ILE A 109 0.19 -7.90 7.64
N LEU A 110 0.76 -7.41 8.73
CA LEU A 110 1.46 -8.27 9.71
C LEU A 110 0.50 -9.05 10.61
N GLU A 111 -0.78 -8.65 10.67
CA GLU A 111 -1.85 -9.32 11.40
C GLU A 111 -2.58 -10.40 10.59
N GLU A 112 -2.41 -10.40 9.26
CA GLU A 112 -2.91 -11.47 8.40
C GLU A 112 -2.43 -12.86 8.88
N PRO A 113 -3.32 -13.85 9.05
CA PRO A 113 -2.98 -15.15 9.62
C PRO A 113 -1.85 -15.86 8.89
N ASN A 114 -1.79 -15.68 7.56
CA ASN A 114 -0.85 -16.37 6.68
C ASN A 114 0.44 -15.58 6.42
N PHE A 115 0.65 -14.40 7.00
CA PHE A 115 1.82 -13.55 6.69
C PHE A 115 3.16 -14.29 6.75
N TRP A 116 3.36 -15.17 7.73
CA TRP A 116 4.63 -15.90 7.89
C TRP A 116 4.78 -17.15 7.00
N LYS A 117 3.68 -17.63 6.40
CA LYS A 117 3.65 -18.84 5.56
C LYS A 117 3.55 -18.49 4.09
N ASP A 118 2.75 -17.48 3.79
CA ASP A 118 2.45 -16.97 2.46
C ASP A 118 2.31 -15.43 2.55
N PRO A 119 3.46 -14.72 2.56
CA PRO A 119 3.47 -13.26 2.63
C PRO A 119 2.76 -12.62 1.44
N GLU A 120 2.79 -13.22 0.25
CA GLU A 120 2.12 -12.68 -0.93
C GLU A 120 0.61 -12.64 -0.74
N ALA A 121 0.00 -13.78 -0.39
CA ALA A 121 -1.44 -13.84 -0.17
C ALA A 121 -1.87 -12.93 0.99
N ALA A 122 -1.07 -12.86 2.05
CA ALA A 122 -1.30 -11.95 3.18
C ALA A 122 -1.27 -10.48 2.75
N ILE A 123 -0.28 -10.06 1.97
CA ILE A 123 -0.19 -8.69 1.46
C ILE A 123 -1.42 -8.36 0.60
N ARG A 124 -1.80 -9.24 -0.33
CA ARG A 124 -3.00 -9.04 -1.17
C ARG A 124 -4.27 -8.92 -0.34
N SER A 125 -4.46 -9.79 0.65
CA SER A 125 -5.61 -9.77 1.57
C SER A 125 -5.66 -8.47 2.39
N ALA A 126 -4.53 -8.04 2.93
CA ALA A 126 -4.44 -6.80 3.70
C ALA A 126 -4.71 -5.57 2.84
N TYR A 127 -4.21 -5.51 1.60
CA TYR A 127 -4.54 -4.42 0.67
C TYR A 127 -6.05 -4.39 0.39
N SER A 128 -6.65 -5.53 0.07
CA SER A 128 -8.09 -5.62 -0.20
C SER A 128 -8.94 -5.19 1.00
N SER A 129 -8.64 -5.68 2.21
CA SER A 129 -9.40 -5.35 3.42
C SER A 129 -9.19 -3.90 3.87
N THR A 130 -7.97 -3.37 3.71
CA THR A 130 -7.66 -1.95 3.99
C THR A 130 -8.43 -1.02 3.06
N ASP A 131 -8.44 -1.32 1.76
CA ASP A 131 -9.18 -0.54 0.77
C ASP A 131 -10.68 -0.61 1.01
N LYS A 132 -11.22 -1.79 1.33
CA LYS A 132 -12.62 -1.93 1.74
C LYS A 132 -12.95 -1.05 2.93
N PHE A 133 -12.12 -1.03 3.97
CA PHE A 133 -12.31 -0.14 5.11
C PHE A 133 -12.31 1.33 4.69
N ILE A 134 -11.38 1.74 3.81
CA ILE A 134 -11.31 3.12 3.32
C ILE A 134 -12.61 3.51 2.61
N LEU A 135 -13.12 2.65 1.73
CA LEU A 135 -14.36 2.87 0.97
C LEU A 135 -15.59 2.90 1.87
N ASP A 136 -15.68 1.98 2.84
CA ASP A 136 -16.77 1.93 3.81
C ASP A 136 -16.78 3.17 4.75
N ASN A 137 -15.67 3.92 4.83
CA ASN A 137 -15.49 5.12 5.66
C ASN A 137 -15.19 6.39 4.84
N SER A 138 -15.56 6.43 3.55
CA SER A 138 -15.24 7.54 2.64
C SER A 138 -15.80 8.90 3.09
N MET A 139 -16.92 8.94 3.83
CA MET A 139 -17.45 10.18 4.40
C MET A 139 -16.48 10.85 5.37
N GLN A 140 -15.67 10.06 6.10
CA GLN A 140 -14.69 10.53 7.06
C GLN A 140 -13.32 10.73 6.40
N LEU A 141 -12.90 9.79 5.56
CA LEU A 141 -11.59 9.79 4.91
C LEU A 141 -11.54 10.72 3.68
N GLY A 142 -12.68 11.09 3.11
CA GLY A 142 -12.76 11.98 1.94
C GLY A 142 -12.82 11.24 0.61
N PRO A 143 -12.94 12.01 -0.50
CA PRO A 143 -13.18 11.47 -1.83
C PRO A 143 -11.91 10.97 -2.53
N GLY A 144 -10.74 11.38 -2.04
CA GLY A 144 -9.46 11.10 -2.67
C GLY A 144 -8.95 9.68 -2.47
N GLY A 145 -7.69 9.50 -2.81
CA GLY A 145 -7.03 8.22 -2.81
C GLY A 145 -5.55 8.33 -2.55
N SER A 146 -4.87 7.21 -2.69
CA SER A 146 -3.42 7.14 -2.57
C SER A 146 -2.86 5.98 -3.38
N THR A 147 -1.71 6.19 -3.98
CA THR A 147 -0.81 5.09 -4.39
C THR A 147 -0.19 4.45 -3.14
N ALA A 148 0.43 3.30 -3.31
CA ALA A 148 1.25 2.71 -2.27
C ALA A 148 2.35 1.85 -2.89
N VAL A 149 3.61 2.19 -2.58
CA VAL A 149 4.73 1.25 -2.72
C VAL A 149 5.21 0.88 -1.32
N THR A 150 5.16 -0.40 -0.99
CA THR A 150 5.57 -0.94 0.32
C THR A 150 6.72 -1.91 0.16
N ALA A 151 7.66 -1.91 1.10
CA ALA A 151 8.77 -2.83 1.22
C ALA A 151 8.88 -3.36 2.65
N ILE A 152 8.88 -4.69 2.79
CA ILE A 152 9.04 -5.40 4.06
C ILE A 152 10.32 -6.22 3.98
N VAL A 153 11.30 -5.86 4.80
CA VAL A 153 12.56 -6.60 4.96
C VAL A 153 12.43 -7.52 6.15
N ILE A 154 12.57 -8.84 5.97
CA ILE A 154 12.53 -9.84 7.05
C ILE A 154 13.95 -10.32 7.32
N ASP A 155 14.43 -10.10 8.54
CA ASP A 155 15.75 -10.50 9.06
C ASP A 155 16.96 -10.08 8.20
N GLY A 156 16.78 -9.08 7.34
CA GLY A 156 17.79 -8.65 6.38
C GLY A 156 18.10 -9.70 5.31
N LYS A 157 17.18 -10.65 5.08
CA LYS A 157 17.34 -11.78 4.14
C LYS A 157 16.28 -11.79 3.05
N ASP A 158 15.07 -11.35 3.35
CA ASP A 158 13.95 -11.35 2.40
C ASP A 158 13.41 -9.95 2.25
N LEU A 159 13.23 -9.51 1.00
CA LEU A 159 12.53 -8.28 0.66
C LEU A 159 11.23 -8.63 -0.05
N TRP A 160 10.11 -8.22 0.54
CA TRP A 160 8.80 -8.25 -0.09
C TRP A 160 8.40 -6.86 -0.50
N VAL A 161 8.13 -6.65 -1.79
CA VAL A 161 7.67 -5.36 -2.32
C VAL A 161 6.27 -5.52 -2.89
N ALA A 162 5.40 -4.56 -2.62
CA ALA A 162 4.07 -4.50 -3.21
C ALA A 162 3.75 -3.09 -3.68
N ASN A 163 3.13 -2.98 -4.85
CA ASN A 163 2.80 -1.70 -5.46
C ASN A 163 1.34 -1.63 -5.93
N ILE A 164 0.70 -0.49 -5.72
CA ILE A 164 -0.45 0.01 -6.50
C ILE A 164 -0.20 1.48 -6.84
N GLY A 165 -0.56 1.88 -8.06
CA GLY A 165 -0.29 3.23 -8.59
C GLY A 165 1.06 3.30 -9.31
N ASP A 166 1.61 4.50 -9.40
CA ASP A 166 2.81 4.87 -10.16
C ASP A 166 3.97 5.37 -9.28
N SER A 167 3.84 5.23 -7.95
CA SER A 167 5.01 5.11 -7.08
C SER A 167 5.82 3.87 -7.48
N ARG A 168 7.13 3.89 -7.20
CA ARG A 168 8.06 2.88 -7.72
C ARG A 168 9.14 2.49 -6.72
N ALA A 169 9.52 1.22 -6.75
CA ALA A 169 10.73 0.72 -6.11
C ALA A 169 11.76 0.26 -7.16
N VAL A 170 13.00 0.65 -6.93
CA VAL A 170 14.17 0.30 -7.76
C VAL A 170 15.24 -0.31 -6.85
N VAL A 171 15.74 -1.49 -7.19
CA VAL A 171 16.89 -2.11 -6.53
C VAL A 171 18.17 -1.74 -7.29
N CYS A 172 19.21 -1.36 -6.56
CA CYS A 172 20.56 -1.30 -7.09
C CYS A 172 21.22 -2.65 -6.84
N GLU A 173 21.47 -3.40 -7.92
CA GLU A 173 22.10 -4.71 -7.88
C GLU A 173 23.41 -4.65 -8.67
N ARG A 174 24.55 -4.84 -8.00
CA ARG A 174 25.90 -4.74 -8.56
C ARG A 174 26.12 -3.43 -9.33
N GLY A 175 25.68 -2.32 -8.74
CA GLY A 175 25.73 -0.99 -9.35
C GLY A 175 24.73 -0.75 -10.49
N SER A 176 23.86 -1.70 -10.83
CA SER A 176 22.83 -1.55 -11.87
C SER A 176 21.46 -1.27 -11.25
N ALA A 177 20.77 -0.24 -11.76
CA ALA A 177 19.43 0.12 -11.30
C ALA A 177 18.36 -0.72 -12.01
N ASN A 178 17.67 -1.56 -11.25
CA ASN A 178 16.63 -2.46 -11.74
C ASN A 178 15.28 -2.11 -11.09
N GLN A 179 14.29 -1.73 -11.89
CA GLN A 179 12.93 -1.53 -11.40
C GLN A 179 12.32 -2.87 -10.99
N ILE A 180 11.78 -2.94 -9.76
CA ILE A 180 11.21 -4.18 -9.20
C ILE A 180 9.70 -4.14 -9.04
N THR A 181 9.08 -2.96 -9.14
CA THR A 181 7.63 -2.76 -9.18
C THR A 181 7.13 -2.52 -10.59
N VAL A 182 5.83 -2.69 -10.81
CA VAL A 182 5.15 -2.28 -12.06
C VAL A 182 4.38 -0.99 -11.77
N ASP A 183 4.55 0.02 -12.62
CA ASP A 183 3.78 1.26 -12.54
C ASP A 183 2.41 1.04 -13.20
N HIS A 184 1.35 1.35 -12.47
CA HIS A 184 -0.01 1.06 -12.89
C HIS A 184 -0.60 2.23 -13.68
N GLU A 185 -0.05 2.48 -14.86
CA GLU A 185 -0.52 3.55 -15.74
C GLU A 185 -1.83 3.18 -16.45
N PRO A 186 -2.76 4.14 -16.66
CA PRO A 186 -4.04 3.89 -17.33
C PRO A 186 -3.91 3.22 -18.69
N HIS A 187 -2.88 3.56 -19.48
CA HIS A 187 -2.69 2.96 -20.80
C HIS A 187 -2.34 1.46 -20.74
N ALA A 188 -1.49 1.07 -19.78
CA ALA A 188 -1.10 -0.33 -19.59
C ALA A 188 -2.29 -1.21 -19.15
N GLU A 189 -3.19 -0.64 -18.35
CA GLU A 189 -4.36 -1.35 -17.81
C GLU A 189 -5.65 -1.12 -18.62
N ARG A 190 -5.57 -0.46 -19.79
CA ARG A 190 -6.70 -0.04 -20.62
C ARG A 190 -7.72 -1.16 -20.86
N ARG A 191 -7.27 -2.35 -21.22
CA ARG A 191 -8.15 -3.50 -21.51
C ARG A 191 -9.02 -3.88 -20.31
N ARG A 192 -8.47 -3.83 -19.09
CA ARG A 192 -9.21 -4.12 -17.84
C ARG A 192 -10.25 -3.03 -17.60
N ILE A 193 -9.85 -1.77 -17.73
CA ILE A 193 -10.70 -0.60 -17.52
C ILE A 193 -11.89 -0.59 -18.49
N GLU A 194 -11.64 -0.78 -19.78
CA GLU A 194 -12.68 -0.80 -20.83
C GLU A 194 -13.64 -1.98 -20.66
N LYS A 195 -13.13 -3.15 -20.23
CA LYS A 195 -13.99 -4.32 -19.90
C LYS A 195 -14.94 -4.04 -18.73
N GLN A 196 -14.59 -3.15 -17.82
CA GLN A 196 -15.43 -2.74 -16.69
C GLN A 196 -16.38 -1.59 -17.04
N GLY A 197 -16.43 -1.15 -18.30
CA GLY A 197 -17.30 -0.06 -18.76
C GLY A 197 -16.68 1.34 -18.61
N GLY A 198 -15.41 1.42 -18.19
CA GLY A 198 -14.65 2.67 -18.14
C GLY A 198 -13.98 2.99 -19.48
N PHE A 199 -13.19 4.06 -19.50
CA PHE A 199 -12.38 4.43 -20.67
C PHE A 199 -11.05 5.06 -20.26
N VAL A 200 -10.10 5.09 -21.19
CA VAL A 200 -8.80 5.77 -21.00
C VAL A 200 -8.64 6.84 -22.07
N THR A 201 -8.52 8.09 -21.62
CA THR A 201 -8.38 9.27 -22.50
C THR A 201 -7.05 9.96 -22.23
N THR A 202 -6.42 10.47 -23.29
CA THR A 202 -5.24 11.32 -23.24
C THR A 202 -5.58 12.62 -23.98
N LEU A 203 -5.66 13.73 -23.25
CA LEU A 203 -5.85 15.04 -23.87
C LEU A 203 -4.51 15.55 -24.45
N PRO A 204 -4.51 16.40 -25.49
CA PRO A 204 -3.28 16.97 -26.02
C PRO A 204 -2.48 17.69 -24.92
N GLY A 205 -1.22 17.28 -24.72
CA GLY A 205 -0.34 17.84 -23.69
C GLY A 205 -0.59 17.32 -22.27
N ASP A 206 -1.44 16.31 -22.10
CA ASP A 206 -1.74 15.67 -20.81
C ASP A 206 -1.32 14.20 -20.79
N VAL A 207 -1.37 13.58 -19.62
CA VAL A 207 -1.12 12.16 -19.42
C VAL A 207 -2.40 11.33 -19.63
N PRO A 208 -2.29 10.02 -19.91
CA PRO A 208 -3.46 9.13 -19.93
C PRO A 208 -4.20 9.14 -18.59
N ARG A 209 -5.53 9.19 -18.63
CA ARG A 209 -6.40 9.20 -17.43
C ARG A 209 -7.56 8.21 -17.53
N VAL A 210 -7.85 7.52 -16.43
CA VAL A 210 -9.05 6.70 -16.24
C VAL A 210 -10.27 7.61 -16.16
N ASN A 211 -11.24 7.39 -17.05
CA ASN A 211 -12.44 8.20 -17.22
C ASN A 211 -12.16 9.71 -17.34
N GLY A 212 -11.00 10.08 -17.89
CA GLY A 212 -10.55 11.47 -18.00
C GLY A 212 -10.20 12.16 -16.67
N GLN A 213 -10.16 11.42 -15.55
CA GLN A 213 -10.01 11.99 -14.21
C GLN A 213 -8.65 11.64 -13.58
N LEU A 214 -8.34 10.35 -13.40
CA LEU A 214 -7.20 9.91 -12.60
C LEU A 214 -6.06 9.35 -13.46
N ALA A 215 -4.83 9.80 -13.22
CA ALA A 215 -3.63 9.41 -13.99
C ALA A 215 -3.00 8.08 -13.55
N VAL A 216 -3.66 7.35 -12.64
CA VAL A 216 -3.27 5.99 -12.21
C VAL A 216 -4.44 5.02 -12.37
N ALA A 217 -4.14 3.76 -12.66
CA ALA A 217 -5.12 2.69 -12.87
C ALA A 217 -5.44 1.89 -11.59
N ARG A 218 -4.56 1.97 -10.59
CA ARG A 218 -4.70 1.29 -9.31
C ARG A 218 -4.41 2.26 -8.16
N ALA A 219 -5.25 2.25 -7.13
CA ALA A 219 -5.14 3.11 -5.96
C ALA A 219 -6.02 2.60 -4.81
N PHE A 220 -5.68 3.01 -3.59
CA PHE A 220 -6.57 2.96 -2.44
C PHE A 220 -7.57 4.11 -2.48
N GLY A 221 -8.80 3.89 -2.04
CA GLY A 221 -9.83 4.95 -2.01
C GLY A 221 -10.44 5.20 -3.39
N ASP A 222 -10.60 6.47 -3.77
CA ASP A 222 -11.19 6.89 -5.06
C ASP A 222 -12.59 6.32 -5.31
N GLN A 223 -13.49 6.47 -4.32
CA GLN A 223 -14.80 5.81 -4.33
C GLN A 223 -15.61 6.08 -5.62
N SER A 224 -15.54 7.29 -6.17
CA SER A 224 -16.26 7.67 -7.40
C SER A 224 -15.76 6.95 -8.66
N LEU A 225 -14.50 6.51 -8.66
CA LEU A 225 -13.85 5.83 -9.78
C LEU A 225 -13.63 4.34 -9.51
N LYS A 226 -13.97 3.83 -8.33
CA LYS A 226 -13.57 2.50 -7.89
C LYS A 226 -14.08 1.36 -8.78
N ALA A 227 -15.19 1.55 -9.49
CA ALA A 227 -15.67 0.59 -10.48
C ALA A 227 -14.67 0.29 -11.62
N HIS A 228 -13.73 1.20 -11.88
CA HIS A 228 -12.74 1.10 -12.96
C HIS A 228 -11.28 1.07 -12.45
N LEU A 229 -11.07 1.30 -11.16
CA LEU A 229 -9.77 1.21 -10.49
C LEU A 229 -9.63 -0.11 -9.75
N SER A 230 -8.40 -0.59 -9.61
CA SER A 230 -8.10 -1.76 -8.76
C SER A 230 -7.31 -1.35 -7.51
N SER A 231 -7.50 -2.06 -6.41
CA SER A 231 -6.62 -2.03 -5.22
C SER A 231 -5.76 -3.29 -5.10
N GLU A 232 -5.77 -4.15 -6.13
CA GLU A 232 -4.95 -5.35 -6.16
C GLU A 232 -3.47 -4.99 -6.41
N PRO A 233 -2.55 -5.30 -5.47
CA PRO A 233 -1.15 -5.00 -5.65
C PRO A 233 -0.46 -5.99 -6.57
N ASP A 234 0.54 -5.51 -7.31
CA ASP A 234 1.58 -6.39 -7.81
C ASP A 234 2.60 -6.62 -6.69
N VAL A 235 2.82 -7.89 -6.32
CA VAL A 235 3.69 -8.29 -5.21
C VAL A 235 4.91 -9.04 -5.76
N ARG A 236 6.09 -8.74 -5.23
CA ARG A 236 7.35 -9.38 -5.62
C ARG A 236 8.20 -9.72 -4.40
N HIS A 237 8.71 -10.95 -4.39
CA HIS A 237 9.76 -11.38 -3.46
C HIS A 237 11.14 -11.23 -4.11
N VAL A 238 12.09 -10.71 -3.34
CA VAL A 238 13.49 -10.57 -3.70
C VAL A 238 14.35 -11.07 -2.54
N PRO A 239 15.09 -12.18 -2.69
CA PRO A 239 16.10 -12.57 -1.73
C PRO A 239 17.20 -11.51 -1.63
N ILE A 240 17.56 -11.12 -0.41
CA ILE A 240 18.64 -10.19 -0.15
C ILE A 240 19.95 -10.96 0.00
N ASP A 241 20.86 -10.75 -0.95
CA ASP A 241 22.21 -11.29 -0.93
C ASP A 241 23.26 -10.16 -1.02
N SER A 242 24.54 -10.52 -1.19
CA SER A 242 25.63 -9.55 -1.28
C SER A 242 25.67 -8.74 -2.57
N THR A 243 24.77 -9.00 -3.52
CA THR A 243 24.70 -8.29 -4.81
C THR A 243 23.81 -7.07 -4.74
N ILE A 244 22.90 -7.01 -3.76
CA ILE A 244 22.02 -5.87 -3.54
C ILE A 244 22.75 -4.80 -2.73
N ASP A 245 22.95 -3.63 -3.33
CA ASP A 245 23.58 -2.48 -2.70
C ASP A 245 22.58 -1.69 -1.85
N PHE A 246 21.44 -1.33 -2.45
CA PHE A 246 20.36 -0.59 -1.80
C PHE A 246 19.05 -0.68 -2.59
N VAL A 247 17.95 -0.23 -1.98
CA VAL A 247 16.64 -0.08 -2.62
C VAL A 247 16.18 1.35 -2.45
N ILE A 248 15.62 1.94 -3.51
CA ILE A 248 14.97 3.25 -3.48
C ILE A 248 13.47 3.05 -3.67
N LEU A 249 12.67 3.65 -2.79
CA LEU A 249 11.23 3.84 -2.96
C LEU A 249 10.98 5.34 -3.11
N ALA A 250 10.19 5.74 -4.10
CA ALA A 250 9.76 7.14 -4.24
C ALA A 250 8.41 7.25 -4.96
N SER A 251 7.73 8.38 -4.76
CA SER A 251 6.57 8.82 -5.55
C SER A 251 6.99 9.24 -6.96
N ASP A 252 6.00 9.45 -7.82
CA ASP A 252 6.25 9.80 -9.21
C ASP A 252 6.93 11.18 -9.37
N GLY A 253 6.84 12.06 -8.37
CA GLY A 253 7.56 13.34 -8.31
C GLY A 253 9.08 13.22 -8.40
N LEU A 254 9.67 12.05 -8.09
CA LEU A 254 11.10 11.78 -8.36
C LEU A 254 11.32 11.14 -9.72
N TRP A 255 10.42 10.23 -10.13
CA TRP A 255 10.62 9.38 -11.32
C TRP A 255 10.22 10.06 -12.63
N LYS A 256 9.29 11.02 -12.57
CA LYS A 256 8.78 11.78 -13.70
C LYS A 256 9.35 13.20 -13.66
N VAL A 257 10.65 13.31 -13.87
CA VAL A 257 11.29 14.59 -14.19
C VAL A 257 11.12 14.86 -15.69
N SER A 258 10.30 15.85 -16.02
CA SER A 258 10.26 16.42 -17.37
C SER A 258 11.59 17.14 -17.61
N CYS A 259 12.38 16.67 -18.57
CA CYS A 259 13.49 17.46 -19.13
C CYS A 259 12.94 18.58 -20.02
#